data_AF-A0A0P4RHM4-F1
#
_entry.id   AF-A0A0P4RHM4-F1
#
_cell.length_a   1.000
_cell.length_b   1.000
_cell.length_c   1.000
_cell.angle_alpha   90.00
_cell.angle_beta   90.00
_cell.angle_gamma   90.00
#
_symmetry.space_group_name_H-M   'P 1'
#
loop_
_entity.id
_entity.type
_entity.pdbx_description
1 polymer ?
#
loop_
_entity_poly.entity_id
_entity_poly.type
_entity_poly.pdbx_seq_one_letter_code
_entity_poly.pdbx_strand_id
1 'polypeptide(L)'
;MDTKKKELVGEFKSSGWQWRPEKDPVPVHVHDFADPRLGKAVPYGIYDLAANTGWVNVGTDHDTAAFAVESIRRWWHGQGRPAYPQAARLLITADAGGSNGYRTRAWKLELAQLAAETGLTITVCHLPPGTSKWNKIEHRLFSHITMNWRSRPLTSHEVIVETIAATTTRTGLSVSAALTRHQHLSHRRPYR
;
A
#
# COMPACT_ATOMS: atom_id res chain seq x y z
N MET A 1 -3.20 -6.77 -5.59
CA MET A 1 -2.20 -5.92 -4.91
C MET A 1 -1.66 -4.93 -5.91
N ASP A 2 -1.29 -3.74 -5.47
CA ASP A 2 -0.82 -2.65 -6.33
C ASP A 2 -0.16 -1.55 -5.50
N THR A 3 0.74 -0.76 -6.10
CA THR A 3 1.32 0.43 -5.47
C THR A 3 0.52 1.65 -5.93
N LYS A 4 -0.08 2.38 -4.99
CA LYS A 4 -0.70 3.67 -5.32
C LYS A 4 0.40 4.70 -5.61
N LYS A 5 0.06 5.72 -6.42
CA LYS A 5 0.94 6.86 -6.72
C LYS A 5 1.68 7.33 -5.45
N LYS A 6 2.99 7.57 -5.59
CA LYS A 6 3.83 8.11 -4.51
C LYS A 6 3.34 9.51 -4.16
N GLU A 7 3.10 9.75 -2.87
CA GLU A 7 2.64 11.04 -2.36
C GLU A 7 3.80 11.78 -1.69
N LEU A 8 3.83 13.10 -1.85
CA LEU A 8 4.76 13.96 -1.12
C LEU A 8 4.23 14.19 0.29
N VAL A 9 5.10 14.03 1.30
CA VAL A 9 4.73 14.27 2.70
C VAL A 9 5.03 15.72 3.04
N GLY A 10 4.02 16.48 3.44
CA GLY A 10 4.09 17.90 3.75
C GLY A 10 2.78 18.63 3.50
N GLU A 11 2.78 19.96 3.73
CA GLU A 11 1.64 20.84 3.47
C GLU A 11 1.44 21.11 1.98
N PHE A 12 1.44 20.08 1.13
CA PHE A 12 1.24 20.23 -0.31
C PHE A 12 -0.25 20.32 -0.67
N LYS A 13 -0.54 21.02 -1.76
CA LYS A 13 -1.88 21.14 -2.30
C LYS A 13 -2.44 19.76 -2.71
N SER A 14 -3.41 19.25 -1.95
CA SER A 14 -4.24 18.11 -2.35
C SER A 14 -5.44 18.59 -3.17
N SER A 15 -5.77 17.91 -4.27
CA SER A 15 -6.93 18.26 -5.11
C SER A 15 -8.25 17.85 -4.46
N GLY A 16 -9.28 18.69 -4.57
CA GLY A 16 -10.61 18.46 -4.00
C GLY A 16 -11.13 19.67 -3.23
N TRP A 17 -12.31 19.51 -2.61
CA TRP A 17 -12.94 20.52 -1.77
C TRP A 17 -13.32 19.91 -0.41
N GLN A 18 -13.08 20.65 0.68
CA GLN A 18 -13.56 20.33 2.03
C GLN A 18 -14.30 21.54 2.59
N TRP A 19 -15.43 21.27 3.25
CA TRP A 19 -16.19 22.31 3.96
C TRP A 19 -15.38 22.86 5.13
N ARG A 20 -15.22 24.19 5.15
CA ARG A 20 -14.58 24.93 6.24
C ARG A 20 -15.35 26.23 6.51
N PRO A 21 -15.26 26.77 7.74
CA PRO A 21 -15.74 28.11 8.02
C PRO A 21 -15.16 29.14 7.05
N GLU A 22 -15.96 30.16 6.74
CA GLU A 22 -15.53 31.25 5.87
C GLU A 22 -14.28 31.93 6.46
N LYS A 23 -13.30 32.26 5.60
CA LYS A 23 -12.02 32.92 5.95
C LYS A 23 -11.01 32.09 6.75
N ASP A 24 -11.15 30.76 6.79
CA ASP A 24 -10.15 29.84 7.39
C ASP A 24 -9.51 28.89 6.35
N PRO A 25 -8.82 29.40 5.30
CA PRO A 25 -8.14 28.54 4.35
C PRO A 25 -6.90 27.90 4.98
N VAL A 26 -6.65 26.62 4.66
CA VAL A 26 -5.40 25.97 5.05
C VAL A 26 -4.28 26.50 4.15
N PRO A 27 -3.22 27.11 4.71
CA PRO A 27 -2.03 27.44 3.93
C PRO A 27 -1.40 26.14 3.41
N VAL A 28 -1.10 26.12 2.11
CA VAL A 28 -0.44 24.98 1.46
C VAL A 28 0.69 25.48 0.56
N HIS A 29 1.76 24.70 0.46
CA HIS A 29 2.81 24.89 -0.50
C HIS A 29 2.29 24.60 -1.91
N VAL A 30 2.46 25.59 -2.79
CA VAL A 30 2.06 25.52 -4.22
C VAL A 30 3.09 24.75 -5.05
N HIS A 31 4.30 24.59 -4.54
CA HIS A 31 5.40 23.90 -5.21
C HIS A 31 5.68 22.53 -4.58
N ASP A 32 5.71 21.49 -5.42
CA ASP A 32 5.87 20.09 -5.06
C ASP A 32 7.35 19.68 -4.82
N PHE A 33 8.12 20.50 -4.10
CA PHE A 33 9.49 20.14 -3.72
C PHE A 33 9.46 19.25 -2.49
N ALA A 34 9.93 18.00 -2.63
CA ALA A 34 10.00 17.07 -1.51
C ALA A 34 10.81 17.69 -0.37
N ASP A 35 10.22 17.82 0.81
CA ASP A 35 10.95 18.21 2.02
C ASP A 35 11.99 17.12 2.30
N PRO A 36 13.30 17.44 2.34
CA PRO A 36 14.36 16.47 2.58
C PRO A 36 14.22 15.70 3.90
N ARG A 37 13.48 16.26 4.88
CA ARG A 37 13.25 15.67 6.20
C ARG A 37 12.00 14.78 6.24
N LEU A 38 10.95 15.13 5.49
CA LEU A 38 9.69 14.39 5.47
C LEU A 38 9.62 13.34 4.34
N GLY A 39 10.34 13.54 3.24
CA GLY A 39 10.47 12.56 2.17
C GLY A 39 9.16 12.28 1.41
N LYS A 40 8.93 11.01 1.06
CA LYS A 40 7.76 10.56 0.27
C LYS A 40 7.11 9.37 0.95
N ALA A 41 5.80 9.25 0.80
CA ALA A 41 5.04 8.08 1.20
C ALA A 41 4.73 7.21 -0.03
N VAL A 42 5.04 5.92 0.09
CA VAL A 42 4.72 4.88 -0.91
C VAL A 42 3.65 3.96 -0.33
N PRO A 43 2.36 4.25 -0.54
CA PRO A 43 1.26 3.40 -0.12
C PRO A 43 1.16 2.14 -1.01
N TYR A 44 1.50 0.98 -0.45
CA TYR A 44 1.35 -0.32 -1.07
C TYR A 44 0.05 -0.99 -0.60
N GLY A 45 -0.87 -1.24 -1.52
CA GLY A 45 -2.21 -1.75 -1.21
C GLY A 45 -2.38 -3.25 -1.46
N ILE A 46 -3.07 -3.90 -0.54
CA ILE A 46 -3.67 -5.22 -0.70
C ILE A 46 -5.16 -5.07 -0.48
N TYR A 47 -5.96 -5.61 -1.39
CA TYR A 47 -7.41 -5.62 -1.27
C TYR A 47 -7.89 -7.06 -1.29
N ASP A 48 -8.51 -7.46 -0.20
CA ASP A 48 -9.18 -8.74 -0.05
C ASP A 48 -10.59 -8.64 -0.60
N LEU A 49 -10.83 -9.35 -1.71
CA LEU A 49 -12.11 -9.36 -2.40
C LEU A 49 -13.20 -10.11 -1.64
N ALA A 50 -12.85 -11.12 -0.83
CA ALA A 50 -13.80 -11.96 -0.12
C ALA A 50 -14.25 -11.27 1.18
N ALA A 51 -13.31 -10.71 1.94
CA ALA A 51 -13.62 -9.97 3.16
C ALA A 51 -14.05 -8.51 2.91
N ASN A 52 -13.85 -7.99 1.69
CA ASN A 52 -14.00 -6.57 1.37
C ASN A 52 -13.16 -5.67 2.30
N THR A 53 -11.92 -6.06 2.59
CA THR A 53 -11.00 -5.31 3.44
C THR A 53 -9.77 -4.84 2.67
N GLY A 54 -9.26 -3.67 3.05
CA GLY A 54 -8.01 -3.12 2.56
C GLY A 54 -6.91 -3.21 3.61
N TRP A 55 -5.69 -3.51 3.17
CA TRP A 55 -4.47 -3.29 3.93
C TRP A 55 -3.54 -2.40 3.14
N VAL A 56 -3.05 -1.34 3.75
CA VAL A 56 -2.08 -0.44 3.13
C VAL A 56 -0.83 -0.36 3.97
N ASN A 57 0.27 -0.80 3.39
CA ASN A 57 1.59 -0.59 3.97
C ASN A 57 2.17 0.72 3.44
N VAL A 58 2.47 1.67 4.31
CA VAL A 58 3.04 2.97 3.92
C VAL A 58 4.54 2.90 4.09
N GLY A 59 5.27 2.88 2.98
CA GLY A 59 6.73 2.92 2.95
C GLY A 59 7.24 4.36 2.91
N THR A 60 8.40 4.61 3.53
CA THR A 60 9.04 5.93 3.55
C THR A 60 10.18 6.07 2.53
N ASP A 61 10.42 5.04 1.71
CA ASP A 61 11.57 4.96 0.80
C ASP A 61 11.19 4.34 -0.56
N HIS A 62 11.99 3.41 -1.11
CA HIS A 62 11.80 2.90 -2.46
C HIS A 62 10.74 1.78 -2.53
N ASP A 63 9.98 1.78 -3.62
CA ASP A 63 9.11 0.66 -4.00
C ASP A 63 9.98 -0.50 -4.52
N THR A 64 10.30 -1.45 -3.63
CA THR A 64 11.16 -2.61 -3.93
C THR A 64 10.38 -3.90 -3.82
N ALA A 65 10.88 -4.98 -4.44
CA ALA A 65 10.30 -6.31 -4.32
C ALA A 65 10.19 -6.77 -2.85
N ALA A 66 11.20 -6.48 -2.03
CA ALA A 66 11.18 -6.78 -0.60
C ALA A 66 10.06 -6.00 0.13
N PHE A 67 9.84 -4.74 -0.23
CA PHE A 67 8.75 -3.94 0.33
C PHE A 67 7.36 -4.46 -0.09
N ALA A 68 7.21 -4.87 -1.36
CA ALA A 68 5.98 -5.48 -1.84
C ALA A 68 5.64 -6.79 -1.11
N VAL A 69 6.63 -7.67 -0.89
CA VAL A 69 6.43 -8.92 -0.14
C VAL A 69 6.23 -8.67 1.36
N GLU A 70 6.94 -7.71 1.95
CA GLU A 70 6.71 -7.29 3.34
C GLU A 70 5.28 -6.79 3.54
N SER A 71 4.71 -6.12 2.55
CA SER A 71 3.31 -5.70 2.58
C SER A 71 2.36 -6.91 2.62
N ILE A 72 2.65 -7.97 1.85
CA ILE A 72 1.89 -9.24 1.90
C ILE A 72 2.07 -9.90 3.27
N ARG A 73 3.30 -9.98 3.76
CA ARG A 73 3.63 -10.57 5.07
C ARG A 73 2.82 -9.90 6.18
N ARG A 74 2.83 -8.57 6.24
CA ARG A 74 2.08 -7.80 7.24
C ARG A 74 0.57 -7.99 7.13
N TRP A 75 0.02 -7.96 5.91
CA TRP A 75 -1.39 -8.26 5.71
C TRP A 75 -1.74 -9.68 6.18
N TRP A 76 -0.92 -10.68 5.84
CA TRP A 76 -1.15 -12.07 6.24
C TRP A 76 -1.16 -12.22 7.76
N HIS A 77 -0.18 -11.66 8.46
CA HIS A 77 -0.14 -11.76 9.93
C HIS A 77 -1.20 -10.90 10.63
N GLY A 78 -1.56 -9.75 10.07
CA GLY A 78 -2.50 -8.81 10.69
C GLY A 78 -3.97 -9.13 10.43
N GLN A 79 -4.33 -9.55 9.21
CA GLN A 79 -5.72 -9.80 8.80
C GLN A 79 -5.93 -11.16 8.14
N GLY A 80 -5.03 -11.59 7.25
CA GLY A 80 -5.22 -12.78 6.43
C GLY A 80 -5.32 -14.08 7.24
N ARG A 81 -4.36 -14.33 8.14
CA ARG A 81 -4.31 -15.55 8.95
C ARG A 81 -5.46 -15.63 9.97
N PRO A 82 -5.82 -14.55 10.69
CA PRO A 82 -7.02 -14.57 11.53
C PRO A 82 -8.32 -14.79 10.74
N ALA A 83 -8.46 -14.18 9.56
CA ALA A 83 -9.65 -14.32 8.73
C ALA A 83 -9.76 -15.69 8.05
N TYR A 84 -8.62 -16.31 7.71
CA TYR A 84 -8.54 -17.60 7.00
C TYR A 84 -7.60 -18.59 7.70
N PRO A 85 -7.94 -19.09 8.89
CA PRO A 85 -7.05 -19.92 9.71
C PRO A 85 -6.69 -21.26 9.07
N GLN A 86 -7.50 -21.75 8.13
CA GLN A 86 -7.31 -23.02 7.43
C GLN A 86 -6.73 -22.84 6.01
N ALA A 87 -6.41 -21.62 5.59
CA ALA A 87 -5.91 -21.39 4.24
C ALA A 87 -4.50 -21.99 4.08
N ALA A 88 -4.37 -22.89 3.10
CA ALA A 88 -3.09 -23.46 2.67
C ALA A 88 -2.58 -22.85 1.35
N ARG A 89 -3.39 -22.00 0.70
CA ARG A 89 -3.11 -21.42 -0.61
C ARG A 89 -3.46 -19.95 -0.64
N LEU A 90 -2.62 -19.15 -1.27
CA LEU A 90 -2.83 -17.72 -1.47
C LEU A 90 -2.76 -17.38 -2.96
N LEU A 91 -3.82 -16.80 -3.50
CA LEU A 91 -3.85 -16.26 -4.86
C LEU A 91 -3.61 -14.75 -4.81
N ILE A 92 -2.59 -14.29 -5.52
CA ILE A 92 -2.21 -12.90 -5.63
C ILE A 92 -2.47 -12.42 -7.06
N THR A 93 -3.29 -11.39 -7.22
CA THR A 93 -3.42 -10.67 -8.49
C THR A 93 -2.57 -9.41 -8.45
N ALA A 94 -1.67 -9.24 -9.42
CA ALA A 94 -0.72 -8.12 -9.47
C ALA A 94 -0.72 -7.47 -10.87
N ASP A 95 -0.40 -6.19 -10.94
CA ASP A 95 -0.33 -5.38 -12.16
C ASP A 95 0.99 -5.57 -12.94
N ALA A 96 1.96 -6.31 -12.38
CA ALA A 96 3.29 -6.57 -12.95
C ALA A 96 4.19 -5.32 -13.07
N GLY A 97 3.87 -4.23 -12.35
CA GLY A 97 4.68 -3.01 -12.30
C GLY A 97 5.89 -3.13 -11.36
N GLY A 98 7.05 -2.63 -11.81
CA GLY A 98 8.23 -2.37 -10.97
C GLY A 98 8.59 -3.48 -9.96
N SER A 99 8.19 -3.29 -8.70
CA SER A 99 8.52 -4.13 -7.55
C SER A 99 7.89 -5.52 -7.57
N ASN A 100 6.71 -5.69 -8.18
CA ASN A 100 6.01 -6.97 -8.28
C ASN A 100 6.11 -7.62 -9.67
N GLY A 101 6.99 -7.09 -10.54
CA GLY A 101 7.15 -7.51 -11.92
C GLY A 101 7.54 -8.99 -12.08
N TYR A 102 6.90 -9.69 -13.02
CA TYR A 102 7.11 -11.12 -13.26
C TYR A 102 8.53 -11.50 -13.70
N ARG A 103 9.30 -10.54 -14.23
CA ARG A 103 10.71 -10.72 -14.63
C ARG A 103 11.69 -10.55 -13.46
N THR A 104 11.26 -9.93 -12.36
CA THR A 104 12.12 -9.57 -11.24
C THR A 104 12.48 -10.81 -10.42
N ARG A 105 13.77 -11.18 -10.39
CA ARG A 105 14.25 -12.32 -9.58
C ARG A 105 14.06 -12.08 -8.09
N ALA A 106 14.26 -10.84 -7.62
CA ALA A 106 14.05 -10.47 -6.24
C ALA A 106 12.59 -10.73 -5.81
N TRP A 107 11.60 -10.40 -6.65
CA TRP A 107 10.19 -10.69 -6.39
C TRP A 107 9.92 -12.17 -6.16
N LYS A 108 10.46 -13.03 -7.05
CA LYS A 108 10.33 -14.49 -6.91
C LYS A 108 11.01 -15.02 -5.65
N LEU A 109 12.19 -14.50 -5.33
CA LEU A 109 12.96 -14.91 -4.15
C LEU A 109 12.22 -14.57 -2.86
N GLU A 110 11.77 -13.33 -2.73
CA GLU A 110 11.05 -12.86 -1.54
C GLU A 110 9.71 -13.61 -1.38
N LEU A 111 8.98 -13.88 -2.47
CA LEU A 111 7.77 -14.72 -2.41
C LEU A 111 8.07 -16.16 -2.00
N ALA A 112 9.18 -16.74 -2.47
CA ALA A 112 9.57 -18.09 -2.07
C ALA A 112 9.91 -18.14 -0.57
N GLN A 113 10.57 -17.12 -0.04
CA GLN A 113 10.84 -16.99 1.39
C GLN A 113 9.54 -16.85 2.18
N LEU A 114 8.62 -15.98 1.74
CA LEU A 114 7.31 -15.85 2.39
C LEU A 114 6.52 -17.16 2.37
N ALA A 115 6.54 -17.90 1.27
CA ALA A 115 5.89 -19.20 1.17
C ALA A 115 6.49 -20.21 2.18
N ALA A 116 7.82 -20.24 2.31
CA ALA A 116 8.50 -21.09 3.29
C ALA A 116 8.19 -20.68 4.74
N GLU A 117 8.14 -19.37 5.03
CA GLU A 117 7.81 -18.83 6.35
C GLU A 117 6.36 -19.14 6.77
N THR A 118 5.42 -19.05 5.84
CA THR A 118 3.98 -19.14 6.13
C THR A 118 3.39 -20.54 5.91
N GLY A 119 4.09 -21.40 5.17
CA GLY A 119 3.57 -22.69 4.70
C GLY A 119 2.51 -22.56 3.59
N LEU A 120 2.28 -21.35 3.07
CA LEU A 120 1.30 -21.13 2.00
C LEU A 120 1.86 -21.50 0.63
N THR A 121 1.06 -22.20 -0.17
CA THR A 121 1.29 -22.27 -1.61
C THR A 121 0.82 -20.96 -2.24
N ILE A 122 1.76 -20.13 -2.68
CA ILE A 122 1.47 -18.81 -3.27
C ILE A 122 1.41 -18.94 -4.80
N THR A 123 0.28 -18.53 -5.38
CA THR A 123 0.10 -18.38 -6.83
C THR A 123 -0.02 -16.90 -7.17
N VAL A 124 0.76 -16.44 -8.15
CA VAL A 124 0.70 -15.05 -8.62
C VAL A 124 0.19 -15.01 -10.05
N CYS A 125 -0.87 -14.24 -10.27
CA CYS A 125 -1.42 -13.93 -11.57
C CYS A 125 -1.14 -12.47 -11.89
N HIS A 126 -0.35 -12.25 -12.95
CA HIS A 126 -0.10 -10.91 -13.46
C HIS A 126 -1.14 -10.53 -14.51
N LEU A 127 -1.68 -9.33 -14.37
CA LEU A 127 -2.57 -8.74 -15.36
C LEU A 127 -1.81 -8.43 -16.66
N PRO A 128 -2.42 -8.58 -17.85
CA PRO A 128 -1.79 -8.20 -19.10
C PRO A 128 -1.43 -6.69 -19.13
N PRO A 129 -0.41 -6.29 -19.91
CA PRO A 129 -0.07 -4.87 -20.06
C PRO A 129 -1.27 -4.01 -20.47
N GLY A 130 -1.37 -2.80 -19.92
CA GLY A 130 -2.46 -1.85 -20.25
C GLY A 130 -3.81 -2.17 -19.61
N THR A 131 -3.88 -3.11 -18.67
CA THR A 131 -5.13 -3.50 -18.00
C THR A 131 -5.23 -3.05 -16.54
N SER A 132 -4.41 -2.10 -16.09
CA SER A 132 -4.43 -1.58 -14.71
C SER A 132 -5.82 -1.05 -14.31
N LYS A 133 -6.54 -0.42 -15.25
CA LYS A 133 -7.94 0.00 -15.10
C LYS A 133 -8.89 -1.14 -14.68
N TRP A 134 -8.57 -2.40 -14.96
CA TRP A 134 -9.39 -3.55 -14.57
C TRP A 134 -8.99 -4.13 -13.22
N ASN A 135 -7.91 -3.63 -12.61
CA ASN A 135 -7.50 -4.02 -11.28
C ASN A 135 -8.52 -3.48 -10.27
N LYS A 136 -9.22 -4.40 -9.59
CA LYS A 136 -10.28 -4.04 -8.65
C LYS A 136 -9.79 -3.16 -7.51
N ILE A 137 -8.51 -3.24 -7.15
CA ILE A 137 -7.92 -2.42 -6.09
C ILE A 137 -7.95 -0.92 -6.42
N GLU A 138 -7.79 -0.53 -7.70
CA GLU A 138 -7.86 0.88 -8.10
C GLU A 138 -9.25 1.45 -7.78
N HIS A 139 -10.31 0.71 -8.14
CA HIS A 139 -11.69 1.17 -8.01
C HIS A 139 -12.31 0.94 -6.64
N ARG A 140 -11.88 -0.10 -5.92
CA ARG A 140 -12.51 -0.54 -4.67
C ARG A 140 -11.73 -0.13 -3.42
N LEU A 141 -10.45 0.19 -3.55
CA LEU A 141 -9.62 0.62 -2.42
C LEU A 141 -9.06 2.03 -2.66
N PHE A 142 -8.29 2.21 -3.74
CA PHE A 142 -7.55 3.45 -3.95
C PHE A 142 -8.42 4.65 -4.30
N SER A 143 -9.54 4.46 -5.00
CA SER A 143 -10.53 5.50 -5.26
C SER A 143 -11.08 6.08 -3.95
N HIS A 144 -11.44 5.22 -2.99
CA HIS A 144 -11.99 5.60 -1.69
C HIS A 144 -10.94 6.28 -0.81
N ILE A 145 -9.70 5.77 -0.81
CA ILE A 145 -8.58 6.44 -0.14
C ILE A 145 -8.36 7.84 -0.72
N THR A 146 -8.34 8.00 -2.05
CA THR A 146 -8.21 9.33 -2.68
C THR A 146 -9.38 10.24 -2.31
N MET A 147 -10.61 9.74 -2.23
CA MET A 147 -11.76 10.54 -1.80
C MET A 147 -11.61 11.02 -0.36
N ASN A 148 -11.06 10.20 0.53
CA ASN A 148 -10.78 10.56 1.92
C ASN A 148 -9.64 11.57 2.08
N TRP A 149 -8.70 11.62 1.14
CA TRP A 149 -7.56 12.56 1.15
C TRP A 149 -7.90 13.96 0.61
N ARG A 150 -9.11 14.18 0.07
CA ARG A 150 -9.48 15.44 -0.58
C ARG A 150 -9.32 16.63 0.37
N SER A 151 -8.53 17.61 -0.07
CA SER A 151 -8.26 18.89 0.61
C SER A 151 -7.60 18.82 1.98
N ARG A 152 -7.06 17.66 2.39
CA ARG A 152 -6.28 17.55 3.62
C ARG A 152 -4.79 17.53 3.28
N PRO A 153 -3.98 18.45 3.83
CA PRO A 153 -2.53 18.35 3.69
C PRO A 153 -2.05 17.08 4.41
N LEU A 154 -1.20 16.30 3.73
CA LEU A 154 -0.60 15.09 4.27
C LEU A 154 0.66 15.47 5.05
N THR A 155 0.47 16.18 6.16
CA THR A 155 1.54 16.87 6.92
C THR A 155 2.58 15.93 7.52
N SER A 156 2.22 14.68 7.77
CA SER A 156 3.12 13.65 8.29
C SER A 156 2.76 12.25 7.81
N HIS A 157 3.69 11.31 7.95
CA HIS A 157 3.43 9.88 7.71
C HIS A 157 2.31 9.32 8.59
N GLU A 158 2.16 9.83 9.82
CA GLU A 158 1.08 9.44 10.74
C GLU A 158 -0.27 9.89 10.20
N VAL A 159 -0.37 11.15 9.75
CA VAL A 159 -1.60 11.67 9.12
C VAL A 159 -1.97 10.86 7.87
N ILE A 160 -0.98 10.43 7.09
CA ILE A 160 -1.23 9.55 5.93
C ILE A 160 -1.82 8.22 6.38
N VAL A 161 -1.19 7.55 7.35
CA VAL A 161 -1.65 6.26 7.88
C VAL A 161 -3.05 6.39 8.47
N GLU A 162 -3.30 7.38 9.31
CA GLU A 162 -4.60 7.63 9.94
C GLU A 162 -5.69 7.92 8.91
N THR A 163 -5.40 8.75 7.90
CA THR A 163 -6.40 9.09 6.88
C THR A 163 -6.71 7.90 5.97
N ILE A 164 -5.72 7.04 5.68
CA ILE A 164 -5.97 5.77 4.97
C ILE A 164 -6.82 4.85 5.85
N ALA A 165 -6.46 4.67 7.12
CA ALA A 165 -7.18 3.79 8.04
C ALA A 165 -8.63 4.25 8.30
N ALA A 166 -8.89 5.56 8.22
CA ALA A 166 -10.24 6.12 8.31
C ALA A 166 -11.12 5.83 7.08
N THR A 167 -10.59 5.16 6.04
CA THR A 167 -11.34 4.83 4.82
C THR A 167 -12.35 3.72 5.09
N THR A 168 -13.62 4.10 5.10
CA THR A 168 -14.76 3.18 5.18
C THR A 168 -15.79 3.51 4.11
N THR A 169 -16.60 2.53 3.70
CA THR A 169 -17.69 2.75 2.74
C THR A 169 -19.02 2.20 3.27
N ARG A 170 -20.12 2.71 2.72
CA ARG A 170 -21.47 2.19 2.98
C ARG A 170 -21.64 0.72 2.61
N THR A 171 -20.80 0.21 1.70
CA THR A 171 -20.79 -1.19 1.27
C THR A 171 -19.91 -2.07 2.17
N GLY A 172 -19.40 -1.53 3.29
CA GLY A 172 -18.66 -2.27 4.30
C GLY A 172 -17.16 -2.39 4.06
N LEU A 173 -16.56 -1.59 3.17
CA LEU A 173 -15.11 -1.54 3.04
C LEU A 173 -14.53 -1.05 4.37
N SER A 174 -13.53 -1.76 4.89
CA SER A 174 -12.71 -1.33 6.02
C SER A 174 -11.24 -1.41 5.65
N VAL A 175 -10.47 -0.37 5.97
CA VAL A 175 -9.06 -0.27 5.60
C VAL A 175 -8.19 -0.19 6.85
N SER A 176 -7.17 -1.03 6.93
CA SER A 176 -6.08 -0.87 7.89
C SER A 176 -4.86 -0.30 7.19
N ALA A 177 -4.11 0.55 7.90
CA ALA A 177 -2.85 1.07 7.41
C ALA A 177 -1.77 0.93 8.47
N ALA A 178 -0.56 0.63 8.04
CA ALA A 178 0.61 0.55 8.91
C ALA A 178 1.81 1.23 8.26
N LEU A 179 2.60 1.92 9.07
CA LEU A 179 3.87 2.48 8.62
C LEU A 179 4.95 1.39 8.63
N THR A 180 5.70 1.28 7.54
CA THR A 180 6.95 0.52 7.49
C THR A 180 8.09 1.50 7.28
N ARG A 181 8.83 1.77 8.37
CA ARG A 181 10.15 2.38 8.29
C ARG A 181 11.16 1.28 8.03
N HIS A 182 12.13 1.55 7.17
CA HIS A 182 13.13 0.59 6.76
C HIS A 182 13.79 -0.08 7.99
N GLN A 183 13.48 -1.34 8.28
CA GLN A 183 14.37 -2.17 9.06
C GLN A 183 15.38 -2.74 8.08
N HIS A 184 16.64 -2.35 8.25
CA HIS A 184 17.76 -3.08 7.69
C HIS A 184 17.55 -4.57 7.99
N LEU A 185 17.28 -5.39 6.97
CA LEU A 185 17.42 -6.85 7.07
C LEU A 185 18.92 -7.16 7.19
N SER A 186 19.50 -6.84 8.34
CA SER A 186 20.86 -7.24 8.73
C SER A 186 20.83 -8.71 9.17
N HIS A 187 20.46 -9.61 8.25
CA HIS A 187 20.77 -11.03 8.38
C HIS A 187 20.81 -11.73 7.02
N ARG A 188 21.62 -11.21 6.10
CA ARG A 188 22.11 -12.01 4.97
C ARG A 188 23.36 -12.76 5.44
N ARG A 189 23.20 -14.01 5.90
CA ARG A 189 24.33 -14.94 5.91
C ARG A 189 24.78 -15.14 4.46
N PRO A 190 26.07 -15.00 4.13
CA PRO A 190 26.55 -15.37 2.81
C PRO A 190 26.35 -16.88 2.65
N TYR A 191 25.64 -17.28 1.59
CA TYR A 191 25.68 -18.66 1.13
C TYR A 191 27.14 -18.96 0.76
N ARG A 192 27.72 -19.97 1.43
CA ARG A 192 28.92 -20.67 0.98
C ARG A 192 28.58 -21.59 -0.17
#